data_AF-A0A2A4KSW4-F1
#
_entry.id   AF-A0A2A4KSW4-F1
#
_cell.length_a   1.000
_cell.length_b   1.000
_cell.length_c   1.000
_cell.angle_alpha   90.00
_cell.angle_beta   90.00
_cell.angle_gamma   90.00
#
_symmetry.space_group_name_H-M   'P 1'
#
loop_
_entity.id
_entity.type
_entity.pdbx_description
1 polymer ?
#
loop_
_entity_poly.entity_id
_entity_poly.type
_entity_poly.pdbx_seq_one_letter_code
_entity_poly.pdbx_strand_id
1 'polypeptide(L)'
;MSKVYDNLPSTITEAGENVLRAYAEGTAPTTDPGLLQTVEAMLFAEAAALEAVVLLTERHSSSSDLVFAELLEEPVFMDLAPTILSMLRFLRGRIAGHDPVLRLDPSTPQPALCFLLLAGQALVSAAADRPGTQPVRDALAECLHRLATAPAEERYPAGDLGFGLEDQQREEVDEETYLLDEVRKVLTESVPLRRVLTSVRGKGGAAFLTVDLAARPDVADLLRMLATDPPAGGADTSTRWRAFAAPAATLIRLEIEWLQPVNTTLALVLDVDEYAPALEALTHSDHVQLSATDPVGQPRDAVIHSVKIPTNGPELRHLLAEAARRRQD
;
A
#
# COMPACT_ATOMS: atom_id res chain seq x y z
N MET A 1 23.05 -2.05 -16.91
CA MET A 1 23.39 -3.36 -16.32
C MET A 1 22.62 -3.40 -15.02
N SER A 2 21.71 -4.37 -14.88
CA SER A 2 20.67 -4.35 -13.83
C SER A 2 21.23 -4.75 -12.49
N LYS A 3 20.98 -3.95 -11.45
CA LYS A 3 21.37 -4.28 -10.07
C LYS A 3 20.71 -5.57 -9.57
N VAL A 4 19.53 -5.94 -10.08
CA VAL A 4 18.85 -7.19 -9.75
C VAL A 4 19.65 -8.39 -10.24
N TYR A 5 20.12 -8.38 -11.49
CA TYR A 5 20.87 -9.50 -12.08
C TYR A 5 22.35 -9.50 -11.71
N ASP A 6 22.93 -8.33 -11.42
CA ASP A 6 24.35 -8.21 -11.07
C ASP A 6 24.64 -8.50 -9.59
N ASN A 7 23.66 -8.33 -8.69
CA ASN A 7 23.86 -8.48 -7.23
C ASN A 7 23.18 -9.69 -6.60
N LEU A 8 22.29 -10.39 -7.32
CA LEU A 8 21.60 -11.57 -6.79
C LEU A 8 22.24 -12.87 -7.31
N PRO A 9 22.23 -13.96 -6.51
CA PRO A 9 22.70 -15.27 -6.98
C PRO A 9 21.88 -15.75 -8.19
N SER A 10 22.55 -16.27 -9.22
CA SER A 10 21.88 -16.72 -10.45
C SER A 10 20.84 -17.82 -10.20
N THR A 11 21.07 -18.66 -9.19
CA THR A 11 20.11 -19.70 -8.79
C THR A 11 18.79 -19.12 -8.29
N ILE A 12 18.81 -17.94 -7.66
CA ILE A 12 17.62 -17.24 -7.19
C ILE A 12 16.88 -16.58 -8.35
N THR A 13 17.61 -15.91 -9.25
CA THR A 13 17.00 -15.30 -10.44
C THR A 13 16.38 -16.37 -11.34
N GLU A 14 17.06 -17.50 -11.55
CA GLU A 14 16.54 -18.63 -12.32
C GLU A 14 15.29 -19.25 -11.68
N ALA A 15 15.27 -19.37 -10.34
CA ALA A 15 14.11 -19.84 -9.60
C ALA A 15 12.89 -18.92 -9.77
N GLY A 16 13.10 -17.60 -9.63
CA GLY A 16 12.03 -16.61 -9.83
C GLY A 16 11.51 -16.60 -11.28
N GLU A 17 12.41 -16.61 -12.27
CA GLU A 17 12.03 -16.72 -13.69
C GLU A 17 11.28 -18.01 -14.00
N ASN A 18 11.65 -19.13 -13.35
CA ASN A 18 10.95 -20.40 -13.51
C ASN A 18 9.49 -20.31 -13.05
N VAL A 19 9.24 -19.66 -11.92
CA VAL A 19 7.86 -19.43 -11.42
C VAL A 19 7.08 -18.55 -12.39
N LEU A 20 7.65 -17.43 -12.85
CA LEU A 20 6.98 -16.54 -13.80
C LEU A 20 6.66 -17.24 -15.12
N ARG A 21 7.62 -18.03 -15.64
CA ARG A 21 7.43 -18.82 -16.86
C ARG A 21 6.36 -19.88 -16.68
N ALA A 22 6.38 -20.60 -15.56
CA ALA A 22 5.37 -21.60 -15.25
C ALA A 22 3.96 -20.98 -15.18
N TYR A 23 3.82 -19.85 -14.48
CA TYR A 23 2.56 -19.12 -14.41
C TYR A 23 2.09 -18.64 -15.80
N ALA A 24 2.97 -17.99 -16.56
CA ALA A 24 2.70 -17.51 -17.92
C ALA A 24 2.35 -18.64 -18.90
N GLU A 25 2.85 -19.85 -18.68
CA GLU A 25 2.59 -21.03 -19.51
C GLU A 25 1.39 -21.86 -19.02
N GLY A 26 0.86 -21.59 -17.82
CA GLY A 26 -0.18 -22.39 -17.19
C GLY A 26 0.31 -23.77 -16.75
N THR A 27 1.56 -23.86 -16.30
CA THR A 27 2.22 -25.10 -15.85
C THR A 27 2.69 -24.98 -14.40
N ALA A 28 3.10 -26.11 -13.81
CA ALA A 28 3.67 -26.11 -12.46
C ALA A 28 5.14 -25.67 -12.50
N PRO A 29 5.59 -24.82 -11.55
CA PRO A 29 7.00 -24.48 -11.43
C PRO A 29 7.82 -25.74 -11.08
N THR A 30 9.03 -25.80 -11.61
CA THR A 30 9.98 -26.91 -11.38
C THR A 30 11.11 -26.53 -10.43
N THR A 31 11.15 -25.28 -9.97
CA THR A 31 12.11 -24.81 -8.97
C THR A 31 11.88 -25.44 -7.60
N ASP A 32 12.96 -25.54 -6.81
CA ASP A 32 12.89 -25.85 -5.39
C ASP A 32 12.20 -24.69 -4.64
N PRO A 33 11.07 -24.93 -3.93
CA PRO A 33 10.40 -23.91 -3.13
C PRO A 33 11.28 -23.29 -2.04
N GLY A 34 12.30 -24.01 -1.55
CA GLY A 34 13.24 -23.50 -0.55
C GLY A 34 14.04 -22.28 -1.03
N LEU A 35 14.26 -22.16 -2.35
CA LEU A 35 14.96 -21.02 -2.94
C LEU A 35 14.16 -19.71 -2.82
N LEU A 36 12.82 -19.79 -2.73
CA LEU A 36 11.93 -18.64 -2.61
C LEU A 36 11.75 -18.13 -1.18
N GLN A 37 12.42 -18.74 -0.20
CA GLN A 37 12.32 -18.36 1.23
C GLN A 37 13.43 -17.39 1.67
N THR A 38 14.21 -16.86 0.72
CA THR A 38 15.37 -16.00 0.99
C THR A 38 15.04 -14.52 0.78
N VAL A 39 15.82 -13.64 1.40
CA VAL A 39 15.69 -12.18 1.22
C VAL A 39 15.99 -11.81 -0.23
N GLU A 40 16.98 -12.45 -0.84
CA GLU A 40 17.36 -12.29 -2.24
C GLU A 40 16.20 -12.66 -3.19
N ALA A 41 15.45 -13.72 -2.88
CA ALA A 41 14.27 -14.08 -3.65
C ALA A 41 13.16 -13.04 -3.52
N MET A 42 12.99 -12.44 -2.35
CA MET A 42 12.04 -11.35 -2.15
C MET A 42 12.42 -10.11 -2.97
N LEU A 43 13.71 -9.74 -3.00
CA LEU A 43 14.21 -8.62 -3.80
C LEU A 43 13.96 -8.84 -5.30
N PHE A 44 14.26 -10.03 -5.81
CA PHE A 44 13.96 -10.37 -7.20
C PHE A 44 12.45 -10.33 -7.48
N ALA A 45 11.65 -10.95 -6.62
CA ALA A 45 10.22 -11.07 -6.80
C ALA A 45 9.51 -9.71 -6.77
N GLU A 46 9.88 -8.84 -5.84
CA GLU A 46 9.37 -7.48 -5.74
C GLU A 46 9.72 -6.67 -7.00
N ALA A 47 10.96 -6.74 -7.49
CA ALA A 47 11.38 -6.06 -8.71
C ALA A 47 10.63 -6.57 -9.95
N ALA A 48 10.44 -7.89 -10.06
CA ALA A 48 9.65 -8.49 -11.14
C ALA A 48 8.17 -8.08 -11.07
N ALA A 49 7.58 -8.05 -9.86
CA ALA A 49 6.21 -7.61 -9.65
C ALA A 49 6.02 -6.13 -10.00
N LEU A 50 6.97 -5.27 -9.60
CA LEU A 50 6.96 -3.86 -9.96
C LEU A 50 6.97 -3.68 -11.48
N GLU A 51 7.87 -4.37 -12.19
CA GLU A 51 7.98 -4.25 -13.65
C GLU A 51 6.70 -4.77 -14.36
N ALA A 52 6.14 -5.88 -13.88
CA ALA A 52 4.91 -6.44 -14.43
C ALA A 52 3.70 -5.52 -14.22
N VAL A 53 3.57 -4.90 -13.04
CA VAL A 53 2.48 -3.94 -12.76
C VAL A 53 2.67 -2.64 -13.56
N VAL A 54 3.91 -2.19 -13.78
CA VAL A 54 4.20 -1.08 -14.69
C VAL A 54 3.73 -1.42 -16.10
N LEU A 55 4.06 -2.61 -16.61
CA LEU A 55 3.62 -3.04 -17.94
C LEU A 55 2.09 -3.13 -18.06
N LEU A 56 1.42 -3.67 -17.04
CA LEU A 56 -0.04 -3.68 -16.95
C LEU A 56 -0.62 -2.26 -17.03
N THR A 57 -0.06 -1.33 -16.25
CA THR A 57 -0.51 0.06 -16.21
C THR A 57 -0.25 0.79 -17.53
N GLU A 58 0.88 0.55 -18.19
CA GLU A 58 1.19 1.11 -19.51
C GLU A 58 0.20 0.64 -20.59
N ARG A 59 -0.24 -0.62 -20.54
CA ARG A 59 -1.14 -1.20 -21.55
C ARG A 59 -2.61 -0.88 -21.31
N HIS A 60 -3.04 -0.78 -20.05
CA HIS A 60 -4.46 -0.65 -19.69
C HIS A 60 -4.82 0.63 -18.93
N SER A 61 -3.83 1.50 -18.66
CA SER A 61 -4.00 2.73 -17.85
C SER A 61 -4.57 2.50 -16.45
N SER A 62 -4.62 1.25 -15.99
CA SER A 62 -5.17 0.85 -14.71
C SER A 62 -4.52 -0.43 -14.23
N SER A 63 -4.36 -0.52 -12.93
CA SER A 63 -3.88 -1.71 -12.25
C SER A 63 -4.85 -2.13 -11.15
N SER A 64 -6.14 -1.78 -11.23
CA SER A 64 -7.20 -1.96 -10.21
C SER A 64 -7.24 -3.34 -9.54
N ASP A 65 -7.73 -3.43 -8.30
CA ASP A 65 -7.86 -4.66 -7.51
C ASP A 65 -8.69 -5.73 -8.24
N LEU A 66 -9.65 -5.32 -9.08
CA LEU A 66 -10.47 -6.23 -9.89
C LEU A 66 -9.64 -7.08 -10.87
N VAL A 67 -8.50 -6.57 -11.34
CA VAL A 67 -7.60 -7.31 -12.24
C VAL A 67 -6.96 -8.51 -11.52
N PHE A 68 -6.87 -8.43 -10.19
CA PHE A 68 -6.25 -9.44 -9.35
C PHE A 68 -7.29 -10.26 -8.57
N ALA A 69 -8.59 -10.05 -8.80
CA ALA A 69 -9.66 -10.76 -8.09
C ALA A 69 -9.56 -12.29 -8.26
N GLU A 70 -9.19 -12.76 -9.46
CA GLU A 70 -9.00 -14.19 -9.74
C GLU A 70 -7.97 -14.84 -8.80
N LEU A 71 -6.85 -14.15 -8.50
CA LEU A 71 -5.85 -14.65 -7.55
C LEU A 71 -6.41 -14.79 -6.14
N LEU A 72 -7.34 -13.93 -5.73
CA LEU A 72 -7.92 -13.91 -4.39
C LEU A 72 -9.00 -14.99 -4.22
N GLU A 73 -9.62 -15.42 -5.33
CA GLU A 73 -10.64 -16.46 -5.36
C GLU A 73 -10.04 -17.87 -5.44
N GLU A 74 -8.75 -18.00 -5.77
CA GLU A 74 -8.07 -19.28 -5.83
C GLU A 74 -7.87 -19.88 -4.41
N PRO A 75 -8.44 -21.07 -4.11
CA PRO A 75 -8.39 -21.67 -2.77
C PRO A 75 -6.97 -21.88 -2.23
N VAL A 76 -6.00 -22.08 -3.13
CA VAL A 76 -4.59 -22.27 -2.78
C VAL A 76 -3.92 -20.98 -2.29
N PHE A 77 -4.49 -19.82 -2.62
CA PHE A 77 -3.95 -18.50 -2.26
C PHE A 77 -4.87 -17.71 -1.32
N MET A 78 -6.00 -18.28 -0.90
CA MET A 78 -6.92 -17.63 0.03
C MET A 78 -6.24 -17.19 1.33
N ASP A 79 -5.34 -18.01 1.89
CA ASP A 79 -4.58 -17.67 3.09
C ASP A 79 -3.55 -16.53 2.86
N LEU A 80 -3.22 -16.26 1.59
CA LEU A 80 -2.30 -15.20 1.16
C LEU A 80 -3.04 -13.91 0.75
N ALA A 81 -4.36 -13.96 0.57
CA ALA A 81 -5.15 -12.87 0.01
C ALA A 81 -4.98 -11.52 0.73
N PRO A 82 -4.96 -11.44 2.08
CA PRO A 82 -4.71 -10.16 2.76
C PRO A 82 -3.34 -9.56 2.41
N THR A 83 -2.31 -10.41 2.39
CA THR A 83 -0.93 -10.03 2.08
C THR A 83 -0.76 -9.57 0.63
N ILE A 84 -1.40 -10.27 -0.32
CA ILE A 84 -1.36 -9.96 -1.76
C ILE A 84 -1.87 -8.54 -2.03
N LEU A 85 -3.01 -8.16 -1.42
CA LEU A 85 -3.55 -6.81 -1.59
C LEU A 85 -2.63 -5.73 -1.00
N SER A 86 -2.07 -5.96 0.18
CA SER A 86 -1.13 -5.03 0.79
C SER A 86 0.15 -4.87 -0.04
N MET A 87 0.70 -5.96 -0.58
CA MET A 87 1.83 -5.94 -1.51
C MET A 87 1.52 -5.18 -2.80
N LEU A 88 0.34 -5.40 -3.38
CA LEU A 88 -0.08 -4.69 -4.59
C LEU A 88 -0.22 -3.18 -4.34
N ARG A 89 -0.79 -2.77 -3.21
CA ARG A 89 -0.88 -1.35 -2.81
C ARG A 89 0.50 -0.74 -2.61
N PHE A 90 1.42 -1.48 -2.00
CA PHE A 90 2.82 -1.07 -1.85
C PHE A 90 3.47 -0.83 -3.23
N LEU A 91 3.36 -1.76 -4.18
CA LEU A 91 3.89 -1.58 -5.54
C LEU A 91 3.28 -0.36 -6.25
N ARG A 92 1.95 -0.18 -6.15
CA ARG A 92 1.28 1.00 -6.73
C ARG A 92 1.72 2.31 -6.09
N GLY A 93 1.98 2.31 -4.78
CA GLY A 93 2.58 3.45 -4.06
C GLY A 93 3.90 3.89 -4.69
N ARG A 94 4.78 2.92 -4.96
CA ARG A 94 6.06 3.17 -5.63
C ARG A 94 5.86 3.73 -7.02
N ILE A 95 4.98 3.12 -7.83
CA ILE A 95 4.67 3.56 -9.20
C ILE A 95 4.08 4.97 -9.22
N ALA A 96 3.28 5.33 -8.21
CA ALA A 96 2.72 6.68 -8.04
C ALA A 96 3.76 7.72 -7.59
N GLY A 97 5.01 7.32 -7.35
CA GLY A 97 6.09 8.20 -6.89
C GLY A 97 6.00 8.55 -5.40
N HIS A 98 5.29 7.75 -4.60
CA HIS A 98 5.24 7.87 -3.15
C HIS A 98 6.33 7.01 -2.49
N ASP A 99 6.56 7.22 -1.20
CA ASP A 99 7.42 6.37 -0.35
C ASP A 99 6.56 5.44 0.53
N PRO A 100 5.93 4.40 -0.06
CA PRO A 100 5.02 3.54 0.70
C PRO A 100 5.78 2.70 1.72
N VAL A 101 5.12 2.43 2.84
CA VAL A 101 5.61 1.53 3.88
C VAL A 101 4.70 0.31 3.93
N LEU A 102 5.30 -0.88 3.99
CA LEU A 102 4.60 -2.15 4.17
C LEU A 102 5.29 -2.96 5.26
N ARG A 103 4.58 -3.13 6.38
CA ARG A 103 4.95 -4.06 7.43
C ARG A 103 4.20 -5.37 7.24
N LEU A 104 4.94 -6.43 6.93
CA LEU A 104 4.41 -7.80 6.88
C LEU A 104 4.37 -8.41 8.27
N ASP A 105 3.42 -9.31 8.52
CA ASP A 105 3.43 -10.11 9.75
C ASP A 105 4.66 -11.04 9.74
N PRO A 106 5.37 -11.25 10.86
CA PRO A 106 6.51 -12.18 10.91
C PRO A 106 6.15 -13.59 10.41
N SER A 107 4.90 -14.02 10.59
CA SER A 107 4.40 -15.32 10.15
C SER A 107 3.93 -15.35 8.69
N THR A 108 4.06 -14.25 7.94
CA THR A 108 3.62 -14.15 6.54
C THR A 108 4.28 -15.25 5.70
N PRO A 109 3.52 -16.22 5.18
CA PRO A 109 4.10 -17.31 4.43
C PRO A 109 4.47 -16.86 3.01
N GLN A 110 5.68 -17.22 2.56
CA GLN A 110 6.13 -17.16 1.17
C GLN A 110 5.88 -15.79 0.44
N PRO A 111 6.38 -14.66 0.98
CA PRO A 111 6.12 -13.35 0.39
C PRO A 111 6.73 -13.16 -1.00
N ALA A 112 7.89 -13.78 -1.27
CA ALA A 112 8.45 -13.78 -2.62
C ALA A 112 7.50 -14.46 -3.62
N LEU A 113 6.85 -15.57 -3.24
CA LEU A 113 5.85 -16.21 -4.09
C LEU A 113 4.65 -15.29 -4.33
N CYS A 114 4.16 -14.59 -3.30
CA CYS A 114 3.05 -13.63 -3.43
C CYS A 114 3.37 -12.55 -4.49
N PHE A 115 4.57 -11.98 -4.44
CA PHE A 115 5.01 -11.02 -5.46
C PHE A 115 5.12 -11.65 -6.86
N LEU A 116 5.64 -12.88 -6.99
CA LEU A 116 5.71 -13.57 -8.28
C LEU A 116 4.32 -13.90 -8.85
N LEU A 117 3.34 -14.21 -8.00
CA LEU A 117 1.94 -14.42 -8.41
C LEU A 117 1.29 -13.11 -8.88
N LEU A 118 1.50 -12.01 -8.14
CA LEU A 118 1.10 -10.67 -8.58
C LEU A 118 1.72 -10.33 -9.94
N ALA A 119 3.01 -10.60 -10.13
CA ALA A 119 3.69 -10.40 -11.40
C ALA A 119 3.05 -11.24 -12.51
N GLY A 120 2.83 -12.53 -12.28
CA GLY A 120 2.19 -13.44 -13.21
C GLY A 120 0.81 -12.96 -13.66
N GLN A 121 -0.08 -12.63 -12.71
CA GLN A 121 -1.41 -12.13 -13.01
C GLN A 121 -1.36 -10.79 -13.76
N ALA A 122 -0.44 -9.90 -13.38
CA ALA A 122 -0.25 -8.63 -14.09
C ALA A 122 0.15 -8.86 -15.55
N LEU A 123 1.04 -9.83 -15.84
CA LEU A 123 1.45 -10.16 -17.21
C LEU A 123 0.32 -10.77 -18.05
N VAL A 124 -0.43 -11.71 -17.48
CA VAL A 124 -1.61 -12.32 -18.12
C VAL A 124 -2.64 -11.24 -18.45
N SER A 125 -2.93 -10.38 -17.49
CA SER A 125 -3.87 -9.26 -17.65
C SER A 125 -3.36 -8.20 -18.64
N ALA A 126 -2.06 -7.90 -18.63
CA ALA A 126 -1.42 -6.99 -19.57
C ALA A 126 -1.50 -7.50 -21.02
N ALA A 127 -1.53 -8.82 -21.21
CA ALA A 127 -1.75 -9.45 -22.51
C ALA A 127 -3.24 -9.55 -22.91
N ALA A 128 -4.16 -9.38 -21.94
CA ALA A 128 -5.60 -9.59 -22.12
C ALA A 128 -5.94 -10.96 -22.74
N ASP A 129 -5.20 -11.99 -22.33
CA ASP A 129 -5.33 -13.36 -22.83
C ASP A 129 -5.11 -14.34 -21.67
N ARG A 130 -5.20 -15.65 -21.95
CA ARG A 130 -4.98 -16.72 -20.98
C ARG A 130 -3.52 -17.21 -20.96
N PRO A 131 -3.08 -17.86 -19.87
CA PRO A 131 -1.80 -18.54 -19.83
C PRO A 131 -1.56 -19.50 -21.01
N GLY A 132 -0.31 -19.63 -21.43
CA GLY A 132 0.15 -20.52 -22.50
C GLY A 132 0.16 -19.90 -23.91
N THR A 133 -0.44 -18.72 -24.08
CA THR A 133 -0.57 -18.04 -25.37
C THR A 133 0.65 -17.20 -25.74
N GLN A 134 0.84 -16.91 -27.03
CA GLN A 134 1.97 -16.10 -27.50
C GLN A 134 1.98 -14.68 -26.90
N PRO A 135 0.85 -13.95 -26.79
CA PRO A 135 0.83 -12.62 -26.19
C PRO A 135 1.33 -12.58 -24.74
N VAL A 136 1.01 -13.61 -23.95
CA VAL A 136 1.49 -13.73 -22.55
C VAL A 136 2.99 -14.03 -22.52
N ARG A 137 3.50 -14.88 -23.42
CA ARG A 137 4.95 -15.16 -23.56
C ARG A 137 5.73 -13.90 -23.98
N ASP A 138 5.16 -13.10 -24.87
CA ASP A 138 5.77 -11.84 -25.31
C ASP A 138 5.81 -10.82 -24.17
N ALA A 139 4.73 -10.71 -23.39
CA ALA A 139 4.70 -9.86 -22.19
C ALA A 139 5.72 -10.30 -21.13
N LEU A 140 5.87 -11.62 -20.90
CA LEU A 140 6.90 -12.16 -20.01
C LEU A 140 8.31 -11.83 -20.52
N ALA A 141 8.58 -12.06 -21.81
CA ALA A 141 9.89 -11.78 -22.39
C ALA A 141 10.22 -10.28 -22.31
N GLU A 142 9.24 -9.40 -22.55
CA GLU A 142 9.38 -7.97 -22.37
C GLU A 142 9.70 -7.60 -20.91
N CYS A 143 8.95 -8.15 -19.95
CA CYS A 143 9.16 -7.91 -18.52
C CYS A 143 10.58 -8.33 -18.07
N LEU A 144 11.01 -9.54 -18.41
CA LEU A 144 12.35 -10.03 -18.06
C LEU A 144 13.45 -9.21 -18.75
N HIS A 145 13.23 -8.80 -20.00
CA HIS A 145 14.16 -7.93 -20.70
C HIS A 145 14.31 -6.56 -20.02
N ARG A 146 13.20 -5.93 -19.61
CA ARG A 146 13.22 -4.66 -18.87
C ARG A 146 13.92 -4.83 -17.53
N LEU A 147 13.61 -5.89 -16.78
CA LEU A 147 14.25 -6.21 -15.51
C LEU A 147 15.78 -6.36 -15.63
N ALA A 148 16.26 -6.96 -16.73
CA ALA A 148 17.69 -7.16 -16.98
C ALA A 148 18.44 -5.91 -17.47
N THR A 149 17.75 -4.93 -18.05
CA THR A 149 18.40 -3.83 -18.78
C THR A 149 18.15 -2.44 -18.20
N ALA A 150 16.93 -2.17 -17.73
CA ALA A 150 16.49 -0.88 -17.19
C ALA A 150 15.31 -1.09 -16.20
N PRO A 151 15.57 -1.73 -15.04
CA PRO A 151 14.51 -2.15 -14.14
C PRO A 151 13.75 -0.97 -13.53
N ALA A 152 12.46 -1.16 -13.25
CA ALA A 152 11.58 -0.17 -12.64
C ALA A 152 12.10 0.36 -11.30
N GLU A 153 12.85 -0.44 -10.53
CA GLU A 153 13.46 -0.01 -9.27
C GLU A 153 14.43 1.17 -9.41
N GLU A 154 14.99 1.39 -10.61
CA GLU A 154 15.84 2.56 -10.90
C GLU A 154 15.03 3.81 -11.27
N ARG A 155 13.74 3.64 -11.60
CA ARG A 155 12.82 4.71 -12.03
C ARG A 155 11.89 5.15 -10.91
N TYR A 156 11.57 4.27 -9.96
CA TYR A 156 10.62 4.49 -8.87
C TYR A 156 11.31 4.35 -7.50
N PRO A 157 10.85 5.08 -6.47
CA PRO A 157 11.40 4.96 -5.11
C PRO A 157 11.34 3.51 -4.62
N ALA A 158 12.26 3.12 -3.73
CA ALA A 158 12.36 1.75 -3.23
C ALA A 158 11.16 1.33 -2.36
N GLY A 159 10.51 2.27 -1.68
CA GLY A 159 9.57 1.96 -0.60
C GLY A 159 10.27 1.36 0.62
N ASP A 160 9.54 1.19 1.72
CA ASP A 160 10.02 0.52 2.93
C ASP A 160 9.20 -0.76 3.18
N LEU A 161 9.77 -1.90 2.82
CA LEU A 161 9.21 -3.23 3.05
C LEU A 161 9.99 -3.93 4.15
N GLY A 162 9.29 -4.44 5.17
CA GLY A 162 9.93 -5.21 6.23
C GLY A 162 8.97 -6.17 6.92
N PHE A 163 9.53 -7.22 7.51
CA PHE A 163 8.80 -8.08 8.43
C PHE A 163 8.71 -7.42 9.80
N GLY A 164 7.58 -7.63 10.45
CA GLY A 164 7.41 -7.30 11.84
C GLY A 164 8.31 -8.13 12.74
N LEU A 165 8.61 -7.61 13.93
CA LEU A 165 9.26 -8.37 14.98
C LEU A 165 8.26 -9.32 15.65
N GLU A 166 8.69 -10.56 15.89
CA GLU A 166 8.01 -11.48 16.80
C GLU A 166 8.12 -10.98 18.25
N ASP A 167 7.19 -11.40 19.11
CA ASP A 167 7.15 -10.94 20.51
C ASP A 167 8.46 -11.26 21.26
N GLN A 168 9.08 -12.41 20.99
CA GLN A 168 10.38 -12.78 21.58
C GLN A 168 11.51 -11.89 21.09
N GLN A 169 11.51 -11.53 19.80
CA GLN A 169 12.54 -10.69 19.19
C GLN A 169 12.50 -9.25 19.71
N ARG A 170 11.32 -8.74 20.08
CA ARG A 170 11.18 -7.36 20.59
C ARG A 170 11.98 -7.09 21.86
N GLU A 171 12.22 -8.10 22.69
CA GLU A 171 13.02 -7.96 23.91
C GLU A 171 14.53 -8.08 23.65
N GLU A 172 14.92 -8.59 22.48
CA GLU A 172 16.30 -8.96 22.15
C GLU A 172 16.99 -7.99 21.18
N VAL A 173 16.22 -7.27 20.36
CA VAL A 173 16.77 -6.30 19.39
C VAL A 173 17.19 -5.00 20.04
N ASP A 174 18.06 -4.25 19.35
CA ASP A 174 18.38 -2.88 19.75
C ASP A 174 17.18 -1.92 19.59
N GLU A 175 17.29 -0.78 20.26
CA GLU A 175 16.26 0.25 20.30
C GLU A 175 15.94 0.82 18.91
N GLU A 176 16.93 0.94 18.02
CA GLU A 176 16.75 1.48 16.67
C GLU A 176 15.88 0.54 15.82
N THR A 177 16.16 -0.77 15.87
CA THR A 177 15.40 -1.81 15.18
C THR A 177 13.97 -1.90 15.71
N TYR A 178 13.80 -1.81 17.03
CA TYR A 178 12.47 -1.79 17.66
C TYR A 178 11.65 -0.57 17.22
N LEU A 179 12.25 0.63 17.26
CA LEU A 179 11.60 1.87 16.86
C LEU A 179 11.23 1.84 15.38
N LEU A 180 12.09 1.31 14.51
CA LEU A 180 11.79 1.16 13.09
C LEU A 180 10.58 0.24 12.87
N ASP A 181 10.46 -0.87 13.59
CA ASP A 181 9.29 -1.76 13.52
C ASP A 181 7.98 -1.05 13.93
N GLU A 182 8.01 -0.31 15.04
CA GLU A 182 6.84 0.44 15.51
C GLU A 182 6.47 1.60 14.58
N VAL A 183 7.45 2.27 13.97
CA VAL A 183 7.21 3.27 12.91
C VAL A 183 6.54 2.60 11.70
N ARG A 184 7.08 1.48 11.22
CA ARG A 184 6.49 0.72 10.10
C ARG A 184 5.05 0.31 10.37
N LYS A 185 4.76 -0.14 11.59
CA LYS A 185 3.41 -0.52 12.04
C LYS A 185 2.43 0.66 11.97
N VAL A 186 2.90 1.88 12.22
CA VAL A 186 2.09 3.10 12.15
C VAL A 186 1.93 3.59 10.71
N LEU A 187 2.96 3.45 9.88
CA LEU A 187 2.99 3.95 8.51
C LEU A 187 2.41 2.97 7.47
N THR A 188 2.28 1.68 7.81
CA THR A 188 1.87 0.64 6.86
C THR A 188 0.55 0.98 6.16
N GLU A 189 0.54 0.89 4.82
CA GLU A 189 -0.59 1.23 3.93
C GLU A 189 -1.15 2.66 4.08
N SER A 190 -0.40 3.57 4.71
CA SER A 190 -0.84 4.96 4.85
C SER A 190 -0.84 5.68 3.51
N VAL A 191 -1.83 6.54 3.32
CA VAL A 191 -1.97 7.41 2.15
C VAL A 191 -1.47 8.80 2.51
N PRO A 192 -0.60 9.41 1.68
CA PRO A 192 -0.04 10.71 1.99
C PRO A 192 -1.10 11.82 1.88
N LEU A 193 -0.99 12.79 2.79
CA LEU A 193 -1.77 14.02 2.75
C LEU A 193 -1.16 14.97 1.72
N ARG A 194 -1.98 15.46 0.78
CA ARG A 194 -1.59 16.54 -0.14
C ARG A 194 -1.77 17.91 0.49
N ARG A 195 -2.83 18.09 1.28
CA ARG A 195 -3.21 19.37 1.86
C ARG A 195 -4.11 19.17 3.06
N VAL A 196 -3.95 20.05 4.04
CA VAL A 196 -4.85 20.16 5.19
C VAL A 196 -5.39 21.58 5.26
N LEU A 197 -6.71 21.72 5.31
CA LEU A 197 -7.37 23.01 5.48
C LEU A 197 -8.20 22.97 6.77
N THR A 198 -8.01 23.96 7.62
CA THR A 198 -8.81 24.16 8.84
C THR A 198 -9.68 25.39 8.67
N SER A 199 -10.97 25.29 8.95
CA SER A 199 -11.80 26.50 9.03
C SER A 199 -11.29 27.40 10.15
N VAL A 200 -10.81 28.59 9.79
CA VAL A 200 -10.26 29.59 10.72
C VAL A 200 -11.37 30.27 11.56
N ARG A 201 -12.65 29.95 11.32
CA ARG A 201 -13.78 30.60 12.00
C ARG A 201 -14.55 29.63 12.89
N GLY A 202 -14.38 29.81 14.21
CA GLY A 202 -15.25 29.30 15.27
C GLY A 202 -14.79 28.02 15.93
N LYS A 203 -15.12 27.88 17.24
CA LYS A 203 -15.01 26.61 17.98
C LYS A 203 -15.91 25.58 17.28
N GLY A 204 -15.31 24.56 16.65
CA GLY A 204 -16.03 23.54 15.86
C GLY A 204 -15.77 23.57 14.34
N GLY A 205 -14.71 24.23 13.88
CA GLY A 205 -14.33 24.22 12.47
C GLY A 205 -13.99 22.80 11.98
N ALA A 206 -14.67 22.33 10.93
CA ALA A 206 -14.34 21.07 10.28
C ALA A 206 -12.90 21.13 9.71
N ALA A 207 -12.12 20.07 9.94
CA ALA A 207 -10.86 19.87 9.24
C ALA A 207 -11.14 19.16 7.91
N PHE A 208 -10.47 19.65 6.87
CA PHE A 208 -10.54 19.10 5.52
C PHE A 208 -9.19 18.49 5.21
N LEU A 209 -9.17 17.17 5.04
CA LEU A 209 -8.00 16.41 4.66
C LEU A 209 -8.10 16.11 3.16
N THR A 210 -7.11 16.57 2.40
CA THR A 210 -6.97 16.25 0.98
C THR A 210 -5.87 15.21 0.83
N VAL A 211 -6.22 14.06 0.26
CA VAL A 211 -5.33 12.88 0.14
C VAL A 211 -4.88 12.65 -1.31
N ASP A 212 -3.69 12.08 -1.47
CA ASP A 212 -3.22 11.59 -2.77
C ASP A 212 -3.58 10.11 -2.97
N LEU A 213 -4.62 9.84 -3.74
CA LEU A 213 -5.07 8.46 -3.99
C LEU A 213 -4.50 7.85 -5.27
N ALA A 214 -3.44 8.43 -5.85
CA ALA A 214 -2.81 7.88 -7.05
C ALA A 214 -2.47 6.38 -6.94
N ALA A 215 -2.11 5.92 -5.73
CA ALA A 215 -1.79 4.51 -5.44
C ALA A 215 -3.00 3.64 -5.00
N ARG A 216 -4.16 4.26 -4.75
CA ARG A 216 -5.36 3.63 -4.18
C ARG A 216 -6.59 3.87 -5.08
N PRO A 217 -6.60 3.28 -6.30
CA PRO A 217 -7.73 3.44 -7.23
C PRO A 217 -9.05 2.93 -6.64
N ASP A 218 -9.00 1.90 -5.79
CA ASP A 218 -10.15 1.37 -5.04
C ASP A 218 -10.81 2.44 -4.15
N VAL A 219 -10.01 3.22 -3.43
CA VAL A 219 -10.51 4.30 -2.56
C VAL A 219 -10.95 5.50 -3.40
N ALA A 220 -10.25 5.81 -4.50
CA ALA A 220 -10.62 6.90 -5.38
C ALA A 220 -12.03 6.68 -5.98
N ASP A 221 -12.30 5.47 -6.47
CA ASP A 221 -13.62 5.09 -6.99
C ASP A 221 -14.69 5.09 -5.90
N LEU A 222 -14.37 4.59 -4.70
CA LEU A 222 -15.29 4.64 -3.56
C LEU A 222 -15.68 6.07 -3.20
N LEU A 223 -14.71 6.99 -3.07
CA LEU A 223 -15.01 8.39 -2.74
C LEU A 223 -15.82 9.07 -3.84
N ARG A 224 -15.54 8.75 -5.11
CA ARG A 224 -16.33 9.21 -6.25
C ARG A 224 -17.78 8.72 -6.15
N MET A 225 -17.99 7.42 -5.92
CA MET A 225 -19.32 6.81 -5.77
C MET A 225 -20.11 7.43 -4.61
N LEU A 226 -19.50 7.53 -3.42
CA LEU A 226 -20.13 8.10 -2.22
C LEU A 226 -20.51 9.58 -2.39
N ALA A 227 -19.75 10.33 -3.19
CA ALA A 227 -20.07 11.72 -3.49
C ALA A 227 -21.25 11.85 -4.47
N THR A 228 -21.42 10.91 -5.40
CA THR A 228 -22.47 10.94 -6.43
C THR A 228 -23.78 10.30 -6.00
N ASP A 229 -23.73 9.23 -5.22
CA ASP A 229 -24.90 8.45 -4.77
C ASP A 229 -24.71 8.03 -3.31
N PRO A 230 -24.93 8.95 -2.35
CA PRO A 230 -24.73 8.65 -0.94
C PRO A 230 -25.76 7.60 -0.51
N PRO A 231 -25.35 6.51 0.18
CA PRO A 231 -26.29 5.51 0.68
C PRO A 231 -27.40 6.17 1.51
N ALA A 232 -28.63 5.66 1.42
CA ALA A 232 -29.71 6.10 2.27
C ALA A 232 -29.41 5.74 3.75
N GLY A 233 -28.72 6.64 4.45
CA GLY A 233 -28.17 6.40 5.80
C GLY A 233 -26.69 6.76 5.98
N GLY A 234 -25.97 7.07 4.89
CA GLY A 234 -24.52 7.24 4.90
C GLY A 234 -23.78 5.92 4.73
N ALA A 235 -22.50 5.97 4.37
CA ALA A 235 -21.65 4.80 4.45
C ALA A 235 -21.43 4.45 5.93
N ASP A 236 -21.78 3.22 6.31
CA ASP A 236 -21.40 2.67 7.62
C ASP A 236 -19.87 2.63 7.67
N THR A 237 -19.30 3.62 8.35
CA THR A 237 -17.87 3.80 8.52
C THR A 237 -17.50 3.68 9.97
N SER A 238 -16.39 3.01 10.24
CA SER A 238 -15.75 2.98 11.55
C SER A 238 -14.45 3.77 11.48
N THR A 239 -14.16 4.58 12.51
CA THR A 239 -12.89 5.30 12.60
C THR A 239 -12.15 4.91 13.86
N ARG A 240 -10.85 4.70 13.74
CA ARG A 240 -9.96 4.38 14.85
C ARG A 240 -8.74 5.29 14.83
N TRP A 241 -8.35 5.78 16.00
CA TRP A 241 -7.12 6.55 16.15
C TRP A 241 -6.02 5.71 16.79
N ARG A 242 -4.79 5.88 16.34
CA ARG A 242 -3.59 5.34 17.01
C ARG A 242 -2.52 6.43 17.08
N ALA A 243 -1.70 6.37 18.12
CA ALA A 243 -0.59 7.29 18.30
C ALA A 243 0.71 6.51 18.43
N PHE A 244 1.77 7.08 17.86
CA PHE A 244 3.14 6.69 18.09
C PHE A 244 3.92 7.93 18.53
N ALA A 245 4.72 7.78 19.57
CA ALA A 245 5.52 8.85 20.13
C ALA A 245 6.92 8.33 20.37
N ALA A 246 7.89 8.97 19.72
CA ALA A 246 9.31 8.79 19.95
C ALA A 246 9.97 10.17 20.07
N PRO A 247 11.19 10.28 20.62
CA PRO A 247 11.88 11.56 20.76
C PRO A 247 11.99 12.35 19.45
N ALA A 248 12.17 11.65 18.34
CA ALA A 248 12.36 12.23 17.01
C ALA A 248 11.06 12.56 16.25
N ALA A 249 9.95 11.89 16.57
CA ALA A 249 8.69 12.07 15.84
C ALA A 249 7.49 11.64 16.68
N THR A 250 6.37 12.38 16.55
CA THR A 250 5.08 11.97 17.11
C THR A 250 4.06 11.89 15.99
N LEU A 251 3.54 10.70 15.74
CA LEU A 251 2.65 10.40 14.62
C LEU A 251 1.27 10.00 15.13
N ILE A 252 0.23 10.49 14.46
CA ILE A 252 -1.16 10.08 14.67
C ILE A 252 -1.65 9.38 13.41
N ARG A 253 -2.11 8.15 13.55
CA ARG A 253 -2.75 7.37 12.49
C ARG A 253 -4.27 7.43 12.65
N LEU A 254 -4.94 7.88 11.61
CA LEU A 254 -6.39 7.76 11.42
C LEU A 254 -6.66 6.57 10.51
N GLU A 255 -7.34 5.54 11.02
CA GLU A 255 -7.88 4.45 10.20
C GLU A 255 -9.37 4.71 9.94
N ILE A 256 -9.77 4.62 8.68
CA ILE A 256 -11.16 4.74 8.21
C ILE A 256 -11.50 3.42 7.54
N GLU A 257 -12.46 2.70 8.11
CA GLU A 257 -12.94 1.42 7.60
C GLU A 257 -14.36 1.61 7.06
N TRP A 258 -14.58 1.23 5.80
CA TRP A 258 -15.91 1.14 5.21
C TRP A 258 -16.42 -0.28 5.38
N LEU A 259 -17.58 -0.43 6.02
CA LEU A 259 -18.20 -1.72 6.28
C LEU A 259 -18.91 -2.25 5.03
N GLN A 260 -19.66 -3.35 5.20
CA GLN A 260 -20.40 -4.01 4.14
C GLN A 260 -21.27 -3.02 3.33
N PRO A 261 -21.32 -3.14 1.99
CA PRO A 261 -20.78 -4.22 1.16
C PRO A 261 -19.34 -4.00 0.65
N VAL A 262 -18.69 -2.88 0.97
CA VAL A 262 -17.42 -2.47 0.34
C VAL A 262 -16.20 -3.10 1.01
N ASN A 263 -16.19 -3.19 2.35
CA ASN A 263 -15.10 -3.76 3.16
C ASN A 263 -13.70 -3.27 2.72
N THR A 264 -13.43 -1.96 2.82
CA THR A 264 -12.11 -1.39 2.53
C THR A 264 -11.60 -0.53 3.67
N THR A 265 -10.29 -0.30 3.70
CA THR A 265 -9.62 0.50 4.73
C THR A 265 -8.71 1.54 4.09
N LEU A 266 -8.79 2.76 4.61
CA LEU A 266 -7.88 3.86 4.35
C LEU A 266 -7.18 4.23 5.65
N ALA A 267 -5.85 4.37 5.61
CA ALA A 267 -5.09 4.91 6.72
C ALA A 267 -4.44 6.23 6.32
N LEU A 268 -4.50 7.22 7.22
CA LEU A 268 -3.85 8.51 7.07
C LEU A 268 -2.92 8.71 8.26
N VAL A 269 -1.73 9.24 8.03
CA VAL A 269 -0.79 9.58 9.10
C VAL A 269 -0.58 11.08 9.11
N LEU A 270 -0.66 11.65 10.31
CA LEU A 270 -0.41 13.06 10.58
C LEU A 270 0.75 13.15 11.57
N ASP A 271 1.80 13.86 11.19
CA ASP A 271 2.79 14.35 12.14
C ASP A 271 2.15 15.39 13.08
N VAL A 272 2.32 15.21 14.39
CA VAL A 272 1.69 16.08 15.40
C VAL A 272 2.24 17.50 15.35
N ASP A 273 3.54 17.66 15.12
CA ASP A 273 4.18 18.96 15.10
C ASP A 273 3.83 19.71 13.80
N GLU A 274 3.76 18.99 12.67
CA GLU A 274 3.38 19.56 11.37
C GLU A 274 1.89 19.95 11.32
N TYR A 275 1.00 19.10 11.82
CA TYR A 275 -0.45 19.25 11.65
C TYR A 275 -1.18 19.65 12.93
N ALA A 276 -0.49 20.24 13.92
CA ALA A 276 -1.04 20.58 15.23
C ALA A 276 -2.38 21.35 15.17
N PRO A 277 -2.54 22.40 14.35
CA PRO A 277 -3.81 23.14 14.26
C PRO A 277 -4.98 22.30 13.75
N ALA A 278 -4.71 21.35 12.84
CA ALA A 278 -5.73 20.48 12.28
C ALA A 278 -6.14 19.38 13.26
N LEU A 279 -5.17 18.79 13.96
CA LEU A 279 -5.41 17.83 15.01
C LEU A 279 -6.22 18.46 16.15
N GLU A 280 -5.90 19.69 16.56
CA GLU A 280 -6.68 20.42 17.56
C GLU A 280 -8.14 20.65 17.11
N ALA A 281 -8.35 21.06 15.85
CA ALA A 281 -9.70 21.20 15.29
C ALA A 281 -10.48 19.87 15.30
N LEU A 282 -9.82 18.77 14.93
CA LEU A 282 -10.41 17.43 14.92
C LEU A 282 -10.82 16.95 16.32
N THR A 283 -10.11 17.34 17.39
CA THR A 283 -10.53 16.98 18.76
C THR A 283 -11.87 17.59 19.21
N HIS A 284 -12.37 18.57 18.47
CA HIS A 284 -13.62 19.30 18.74
C HIS A 284 -14.69 19.08 17.66
N SER A 285 -14.44 18.19 16.70
CA SER A 285 -15.36 17.88 15.60
C SER A 285 -15.95 16.49 15.76
N ASP A 286 -17.18 16.31 15.26
CA ASP A 286 -17.84 15.00 15.12
C ASP A 286 -17.57 14.37 13.75
N HIS A 287 -16.88 15.09 12.86
CA HIS A 287 -16.54 14.62 11.52
C HIS A 287 -15.23 15.21 10.97
N VAL A 288 -14.65 14.52 10.01
CA VAL A 288 -13.61 15.03 9.12
C VAL A 288 -14.16 15.08 7.69
N GLN A 289 -13.79 16.10 6.92
CA GLN A 289 -14.04 16.09 5.48
C GLN A 289 -12.85 15.46 4.78
N LEU A 290 -13.05 14.29 4.19
CA LEU A 290 -12.05 13.63 3.38
C LEU A 290 -12.29 13.98 1.91
N SER A 291 -11.27 14.51 1.25
CA SER A 291 -11.32 14.91 -0.15
C SER A 291 -10.21 14.26 -0.96
N ALA A 292 -10.50 13.96 -2.21
CA ALA A 292 -9.52 13.46 -3.18
C ALA A 292 -9.32 14.49 -4.29
N THR A 293 -8.08 14.64 -4.72
CA THR A 293 -7.77 15.26 -6.01
C THR A 293 -7.57 14.17 -7.04
N ASP A 294 -8.11 14.34 -8.25
CA ASP A 294 -7.85 13.44 -9.38
C ASP A 294 -6.34 13.43 -9.68
N PRO A 295 -5.71 12.25 -9.81
CA PRO A 295 -4.35 12.16 -10.28
C PRO A 295 -4.31 12.60 -11.75
N VAL A 296 -3.55 13.68 -12.00
CA VAL A 296 -3.17 14.22 -13.32
C VAL A 296 -4.07 15.34 -13.86
N GLY A 297 -3.46 16.50 -14.11
CA GLY A 297 -3.97 17.50 -15.05
C GLY A 297 -4.85 18.63 -14.48
N GLN A 298 -5.25 18.59 -13.21
CA GLN A 298 -6.03 19.68 -12.61
C GLN A 298 -5.17 20.63 -11.76
N PRO A 299 -5.50 21.94 -11.72
CA PRO A 299 -4.83 22.89 -10.83
C PRO A 299 -4.90 22.41 -9.37
N ARG A 300 -3.91 22.81 -8.55
CA ARG A 300 -3.80 22.48 -7.11
C ARG A 300 -5.05 22.76 -6.25
N ASP A 301 -6.06 23.44 -6.80
CA ASP A 301 -7.27 23.88 -6.11
C ASP A 301 -8.58 23.20 -6.55
N ALA A 302 -8.56 22.31 -7.55
CA ALA A 302 -9.78 21.61 -7.97
C ALA A 302 -10.05 20.40 -7.05
N VAL A 303 -10.76 20.64 -5.94
CA VAL A 303 -11.37 19.57 -5.15
C VAL A 303 -12.57 19.04 -5.92
N ILE A 304 -12.55 17.76 -6.29
CA ILE A 304 -13.58 17.17 -7.16
C ILE A 304 -14.62 16.41 -6.32
N HIS A 305 -14.19 15.71 -5.27
CA HIS A 305 -15.05 14.92 -4.39
C HIS A 305 -14.70 15.15 -2.91
N SER A 306 -15.73 15.27 -2.06
CA SER A 306 -15.61 15.35 -0.61
C SER A 306 -16.66 14.47 0.06
N VAL A 307 -16.24 13.67 1.03
CA VAL A 307 -17.11 12.82 1.84
C VAL A 307 -16.92 13.19 3.30
N LYS A 308 -18.03 13.27 4.05
CA LYS A 308 -18.00 13.46 5.49
C LYS A 308 -17.81 12.10 6.15
N ILE A 309 -16.72 11.95 6.89
CA ILE A 309 -16.43 10.74 7.66
C ILE A 309 -16.65 11.10 9.13
N PRO A 310 -17.44 10.31 9.89
CA PRO A 310 -17.53 10.44 11.34
C PRO A 310 -16.13 10.44 11.94
N THR A 311 -15.92 11.15 13.04
CA THR A 311 -14.64 11.08 13.74
C THR A 311 -14.86 10.86 15.23
N ASN A 312 -13.83 10.38 15.92
CA ASN A 312 -13.81 10.24 17.37
C ASN A 312 -12.86 11.28 17.99
N GLY A 313 -13.27 12.56 17.96
CA GLY A 313 -12.49 13.66 18.53
C GLY A 313 -12.11 13.48 20.02
N PRO A 314 -12.98 12.92 20.89
CA PRO A 314 -12.63 12.59 22.26
C PRO A 314 -11.47 11.59 22.39
N GLU A 315 -11.48 10.52 21.59
CA GLU A 315 -10.39 9.54 21.57
C GLU A 315 -9.08 10.18 21.10
N LEU A 316 -9.13 10.98 20.02
CA LEU A 316 -7.96 11.72 19.54
C LEU A 316 -7.38 12.65 20.62
N ARG A 317 -8.23 13.37 21.36
CA ARG A 317 -7.79 14.24 22.47
C ARG A 317 -7.01 13.46 23.53
N HIS A 318 -7.52 12.29 23.92
CA HIS A 318 -6.85 11.43 24.90
C HIS A 318 -5.49 10.95 24.38
N LEU A 319 -5.44 10.51 23.11
CA LEU A 319 -4.21 10.04 22.49
C LEU A 319 -3.15 11.13 22.33
N LEU A 320 -3.53 12.36 21.97
CA LEU A 320 -2.60 13.50 21.91
C LEU A 320 -2.02 13.82 23.30
N ALA A 321 -2.82 13.77 24.35
CA ALA A 321 -2.36 13.98 25.72
C ALA A 321 -1.45 12.86 26.24
N GLU A 322 -1.68 11.61 25.82
CA GLU A 322 -0.80 10.48 26.11
C GLU A 322 0.52 10.57 25.34
N ALA A 323 0.48 10.87 24.05
CA ALA A 323 1.67 11.04 23.22
C ALA A 323 2.57 12.17 23.72
N ALA A 324 1.98 13.30 24.14
CA ALA A 324 2.72 14.41 24.72
C ALA A 324 3.45 14.04 26.02
N ARG A 325 2.89 13.12 26.84
CA ARG A 325 3.55 12.61 28.05
C ARG A 325 4.75 11.72 27.70
N ARG A 326 4.56 10.77 26.78
CA ARG A 326 5.63 9.85 26.34
C ARG A 326 6.82 10.52 25.67
N ARG A 327 6.64 11.72 25.11
CA ARG A 327 7.74 12.51 24.54
C ARG A 327 8.66 13.14 25.60
N GLN A 328 8.19 13.23 26.85
CA GLN A 328 8.92 13.85 27.96
C GLN A 328 9.68 12.85 28.84
N ASP A 329 9.33 11.56 28.72
CA ASP A 329 9.97 10.43 29.39
C ASP A 329 11.11 9.86 28.54
#